data_AF-G9NB74-F1
#
_entry.id   AF-G9NB74-F1
#
_cell.length_a   1.000
_cell.length_b   1.000
_cell.length_c   1.000
_cell.angle_alpha   90.00
_cell.angle_beta   90.00
_cell.angle_gamma   90.00
#
_symmetry.space_group_name_H-M   'P 1'
#
loop_
_entity.id
_entity.type
_entity.pdbx_description
1 polymer ?
#
loop_
_entity_poly.entity_id
_entity_poly.type
_entity_poly.pdbx_seq_one_letter_code
_entity_poly.pdbx_strand_id
1 'polypeptide(L)'
;LQLPPELQLEILSYLDFGDIQRLRQTSRLFRESLDHGLMKSLFPRLFEDMLKTCYICLTEGVEHLMIMGNARHQRYPLTSKCFSCIERQAGFMVGRRYTLVNSETVFVCRWCGIPVTSVMESRGSDFHSYCYEWYKGALVLHHTIGVVQWMVVIVGSALCWHYFIRQTMVTIPLAVS
;
A
#
# COMPACT_ATOMS: atom_id res chain seq x y z
N LEU A 1 14.97 12.89 -40.60
CA LEU A 1 15.09 11.45 -40.95
C LEU A 1 13.74 10.80 -40.65
N GLN A 2 12.99 10.43 -41.69
CA GLN A 2 11.78 9.62 -41.52
C GLN A 2 12.21 8.15 -41.63
N LEU A 3 12.05 7.41 -40.53
CA LEU A 3 12.29 5.97 -40.52
C LEU A 3 11.25 5.30 -41.43
N PRO A 4 11.63 4.33 -42.30
CA PRO A 4 10.67 3.54 -43.06
C PRO A 4 9.61 2.89 -42.16
N PRO A 5 8.34 2.82 -42.58
CA PRO A 5 7.24 2.33 -41.75
C PRO A 5 7.42 0.86 -41.34
N GLU A 6 8.10 0.05 -42.12
CA GLU A 6 8.39 -1.36 -41.83
C GLU A 6 9.33 -1.48 -40.63
N LEU A 7 10.40 -0.68 -40.61
CA LEU A 7 11.33 -0.64 -39.48
C LEU A 7 10.68 -0.07 -38.21
N GLN A 8 9.72 0.85 -38.35
CA GLN A 8 8.94 1.33 -37.21
C GLN A 8 8.08 0.22 -36.61
N LEU A 9 7.43 -0.60 -37.45
CA LEU A 9 6.63 -1.74 -37.00
C LEU A 9 7.48 -2.81 -36.31
N GLU A 10 8.67 -3.08 -36.85
CA GLU A 10 9.61 -4.03 -36.25
C GLU A 10 10.08 -3.54 -34.87
N ILE A 11 10.43 -2.26 -34.72
CA ILE A 11 10.77 -1.68 -33.41
C ILE A 11 9.59 -1.78 -32.44
N LEU A 12 8.38 -1.47 -32.90
CA LEU A 12 7.16 -1.58 -32.08
C LEU A 12 6.91 -3.01 -31.61
N SER A 13 7.30 -4.03 -32.38
CA SER A 13 7.14 -5.43 -31.98
C SER A 13 8.00 -5.85 -30.78
N TYR A 14 9.08 -5.12 -30.49
CA TYR A 14 9.95 -5.36 -29.33
C TYR A 14 9.55 -4.56 -28.09
N LEU A 15 8.51 -3.71 -28.17
CA LEU A 15 8.09 -2.85 -27.07
C LEU A 15 6.88 -3.43 -26.36
N ASP A 16 6.93 -3.40 -25.03
CA ASP A 16 5.81 -3.80 -24.20
C ASP A 16 4.65 -2.78 -24.34
N PHE A 17 3.45 -3.20 -23.93
CA PHE A 17 2.26 -2.34 -23.98
C PHE A 17 2.49 -0.99 -23.28
N GLY A 18 3.18 -1.03 -22.13
CA GLY A 18 3.54 0.17 -21.37
C GLY A 18 4.38 1.17 -22.15
N ASP A 19 5.41 0.69 -22.87
CA ASP A 19 6.30 1.55 -23.64
C ASP A 19 5.63 2.11 -24.89
N ILE A 20 4.80 1.31 -25.56
CA ILE A 20 3.97 1.81 -26.67
C ILE A 20 3.00 2.89 -26.17
N GLN A 21 2.40 2.71 -25.01
CA GLN A 21 1.52 3.73 -24.43
C GLN A 21 2.28 5.01 -24.05
N ARG A 22 3.53 4.90 -23.58
CA ARG A 22 4.41 6.07 -23.37
C ARG A 22 4.72 6.78 -24.69
N LEU A 23 5.05 6.06 -25.76
CA LEU A 23 5.27 6.63 -27.09
C LEU A 23 4.05 7.38 -27.60
N ARG A 24 2.86 6.82 -27.38
CA ARG A 24 1.58 7.45 -27.73
C ARG A 24 1.33 8.74 -26.96
N GLN A 25 1.83 8.84 -25.73
CA GLN A 25 1.70 10.05 -24.89
C GLN A 25 2.74 11.12 -25.24
N THR A 26 3.93 10.74 -25.70
CA THR A 26 5.03 11.67 -25.99
C THR A 26 5.04 12.18 -27.43
N SER A 27 4.55 11.40 -28.40
CA SER A 27 4.60 11.75 -29.83
C SER A 27 3.21 11.80 -30.47
N ARG A 28 2.94 12.89 -31.20
CA ARG A 28 1.70 13.04 -31.99
C ARG A 28 1.62 12.05 -33.13
N LEU A 29 2.75 11.78 -33.80
CA LEU A 29 2.83 10.87 -34.94
C LEU A 29 2.40 9.45 -34.53
N PHE A 30 2.96 8.94 -33.43
CA PHE A 30 2.59 7.62 -32.91
C PHE A 30 1.18 7.61 -32.32
N ARG A 31 0.70 8.74 -31.79
CA ARG A 31 -0.68 8.85 -31.33
C ARG A 31 -1.70 8.70 -32.45
N GLU A 32 -1.37 9.15 -33.65
CA GLU A 32 -2.22 9.06 -34.84
C GLU A 32 -2.02 7.74 -35.60
N SER A 33 -0.81 7.18 -35.63
CA SER A 33 -0.52 5.94 -36.36
C SER A 33 -0.87 4.66 -35.58
N LEU A 34 -0.82 4.69 -34.25
CA LEU A 34 -1.17 3.53 -33.39
C LEU A 34 -2.68 3.46 -33.16
N ASP A 35 -3.40 3.05 -34.21
CA ASP A 35 -4.84 2.80 -34.14
C ASP A 35 -5.16 1.46 -33.41
N HIS A 36 -6.41 1.29 -33.00
CA HIS A 36 -6.90 0.11 -32.30
C HIS A 36 -6.63 -1.19 -33.07
N GLY A 37 -6.73 -1.17 -34.41
CA GLY A 37 -6.41 -2.34 -35.23
C GLY A 37 -4.96 -2.80 -35.09
N LEU A 38 -4.03 -1.84 -35.08
CA LEU A 38 -2.59 -2.09 -34.95
C LEU A 38 -2.23 -2.52 -33.52
N MET A 39 -2.89 -1.96 -32.51
CA MET A 39 -2.77 -2.45 -31.13
C MET A 39 -3.22 -3.89 -30.97
N LYS A 40 -4.31 -4.29 -31.64
CA LYS A 40 -4.77 -5.68 -31.60
C LYS A 40 -3.85 -6.64 -32.35
N SER A 41 -3.15 -6.18 -33.39
CA SER A 41 -2.17 -7.00 -34.12
C SER A 41 -0.87 -7.18 -33.34
N LEU A 42 -0.39 -6.12 -32.66
CA LEU A 42 0.81 -6.20 -31.83
C LEU A 42 0.56 -6.96 -30.52
N PHE A 43 -0.61 -6.75 -29.91
CA PHE A 43 -1.02 -7.36 -28.66
C PHE A 43 -2.27 -8.21 -28.87
N PRO A 44 -2.11 -9.50 -29.27
CA PRO A 44 -3.25 -10.39 -29.46
C PRO A 44 -4.04 -10.59 -28.15
N ARG A 45 -3.40 -10.37 -27.00
CA ARG A 45 -4.02 -10.41 -25.66
C ARG A 45 -4.02 -9.03 -24.98
N LEU A 46 -4.34 -8.00 -25.75
CA LEU A 46 -4.37 -6.60 -25.32
C LEU A 46 -4.99 -6.37 -23.92
N PHE A 47 -6.05 -7.12 -23.59
CA PHE A 47 -6.70 -7.02 -22.29
C PHE A 47 -5.82 -7.51 -21.13
N GLU A 48 -5.12 -8.63 -21.30
CA GLU A 48 -4.17 -9.17 -20.32
C GLU A 48 -2.98 -8.20 -20.18
N ASP A 49 -2.46 -7.71 -21.31
CA ASP A 49 -1.30 -6.79 -21.32
C ASP A 49 -1.63 -5.45 -20.63
N MET A 50 -2.87 -4.96 -20.81
CA MET A 50 -3.37 -3.79 -20.07
C MET A 50 -3.49 -4.05 -18.56
N LEU A 51 -3.88 -5.27 -18.14
CA LEU A 51 -3.95 -5.63 -16.72
C LEU A 51 -2.56 -5.82 -16.11
N LYS A 52 -1.58 -6.28 -16.88
CA LYS A 52 -0.18 -6.42 -16.45
C LYS A 52 0.62 -5.12 -16.49
N THR A 53 0.02 -4.02 -16.95
CA THR A 53 0.69 -2.73 -17.04
C THR A 53 0.19 -1.78 -15.97
N CYS A 54 1.10 -1.26 -15.12
CA CYS A 54 0.72 -0.27 -14.13
C CYS A 54 0.20 1.02 -14.80
N TYR A 55 -1.02 1.43 -14.46
CA TYR A 55 -1.67 2.61 -15.01
C TYR A 55 -0.87 3.92 -14.79
N ILE A 56 -0.08 3.99 -13.71
CA ILE A 56 0.62 5.22 -13.30
C ILE A 56 1.99 5.31 -13.98
N CYS A 57 2.84 4.29 -13.79
CA CYS A 57 4.20 4.32 -14.33
C CYS A 57 4.32 3.72 -15.73
N LEU A 58 3.28 3.03 -16.23
CA LEU A 58 3.28 2.33 -17.52
C LEU A 58 4.43 1.31 -17.64
N THR A 59 4.81 0.71 -16.52
CA THR A 59 5.77 -0.39 -16.53
C THR A 59 4.99 -1.69 -16.40
N GLU A 60 5.35 -2.69 -17.19
CA GLU A 60 4.86 -4.04 -17.00
C GLU A 60 5.42 -4.60 -15.69
N GLY A 61 4.54 -5.06 -14.81
CA GLY A 61 4.92 -5.58 -13.51
C GLY A 61 4.85 -7.11 -13.48
N VAL A 62 5.39 -7.68 -12.41
CA VAL A 62 5.14 -9.10 -12.13
C VAL A 62 3.73 -9.25 -11.55
N GLU A 63 2.96 -10.24 -11.99
CA GLU A 63 1.54 -10.40 -11.65
C GLU A 63 1.27 -10.41 -10.14
N HIS A 64 2.20 -10.95 -9.34
CA HIS A 64 2.11 -11.02 -7.88
C HIS A 64 2.46 -9.71 -7.15
N LEU A 65 2.92 -8.67 -7.87
CA LEU A 65 3.27 -7.34 -7.35
C LEU A 65 2.37 -6.23 -7.92
N MET A 66 1.30 -6.63 -8.60
CA MET A 66 0.33 -5.71 -9.18
C MET A 66 -1.06 -5.95 -8.64
N ILE A 67 -1.68 -4.86 -8.23
CA ILE A 67 -3.05 -4.84 -7.76
C ILE A 67 -3.95 -4.63 -8.96
N MET A 68 -4.92 -5.52 -9.10
CA MET A 68 -5.99 -5.38 -10.07
C MET A 68 -6.88 -4.20 -9.71
N GLY A 69 -7.12 -3.32 -10.68
CA GLY A 69 -8.05 -2.22 -10.52
C GLY A 69 -9.51 -2.69 -10.53
N ASN A 70 -10.41 -1.82 -10.08
CA ASN A 70 -11.83 -2.12 -10.06
C ASN A 70 -12.40 -2.22 -11.49
N ALA A 71 -13.08 -3.33 -11.79
CA ALA A 71 -13.74 -3.55 -13.08
C ALA A 71 -14.79 -2.49 -13.45
N ARG A 72 -15.34 -1.78 -12.45
CA ARG A 72 -16.31 -0.69 -12.65
C ARG A 72 -15.66 0.66 -12.96
N HIS A 73 -14.34 0.75 -12.94
CA HIS A 73 -13.64 2.00 -13.19
C HIS A 73 -13.72 2.35 -14.68
N GLN A 74 -13.93 3.63 -15.02
CA GLN A 74 -14.10 4.09 -16.41
C GLN A 74 -12.92 3.71 -17.33
N ARG A 75 -11.72 3.61 -16.76
CA ARG A 75 -10.49 3.24 -17.49
C ARG A 75 -10.23 1.74 -17.60
N TYR A 76 -11.16 0.90 -17.14
CA TYR A 76 -11.01 -0.54 -17.26
C TYR A 76 -10.84 -0.91 -18.75
N PRO A 77 -9.85 -1.76 -19.10
CA PRO A 77 -9.04 -2.61 -18.22
C PRO A 77 -7.75 -2.00 -17.66
N LEU A 78 -7.23 -0.90 -18.21
CA LEU A 78 -5.98 -0.25 -17.79
C LEU A 78 -6.13 0.49 -16.44
N THR A 79 -6.22 -0.28 -15.37
CA THR A 79 -6.53 0.19 -14.01
C THR A 79 -5.64 -0.41 -12.94
N SER A 80 -4.82 -1.38 -13.30
CA SER A 80 -3.90 -2.02 -12.37
C SER A 80 -2.81 -1.06 -11.91
N LYS A 81 -2.29 -1.30 -10.71
CA LYS A 81 -1.25 -0.46 -10.11
C LYS A 81 -0.19 -1.34 -9.45
N CYS A 82 1.08 -1.00 -9.66
CA CYS A 82 2.18 -1.63 -8.94
C CYS A 82 2.28 -1.11 -7.50
N PHE A 83 2.86 -1.90 -6.61
CA PHE A 83 2.98 -1.57 -5.19
C PHE A 83 3.72 -0.24 -4.97
N SER A 84 4.82 -0.01 -5.68
CA SER A 84 5.62 1.23 -5.54
C SER A 84 4.82 2.49 -5.90
N CYS A 85 3.95 2.42 -6.90
CA CYS A 85 3.13 3.57 -7.27
C CYS A 85 2.02 3.85 -6.25
N ILE A 86 1.48 2.81 -5.64
CA ILE A 86 0.46 2.95 -4.59
C ILE A 86 1.09 3.53 -3.33
N GLU A 87 2.25 3.00 -2.93
CA GLU A 87 3.04 3.48 -1.80
C GLU A 87 3.36 4.98 -1.94
N ARG A 88 3.80 5.43 -3.12
CA ARG A 88 4.10 6.86 -3.37
C ARG A 88 2.88 7.78 -3.36
N GLN A 89 1.69 7.29 -3.74
CA GLN A 89 0.50 8.15 -3.87
C GLN A 89 -0.26 8.31 -2.56
N ALA A 90 -0.69 7.19 -1.98
CA ALA A 90 -1.59 7.18 -0.84
C ALA A 90 -1.26 6.09 0.18
N GLY A 91 -0.31 5.21 -0.12
CA GLY A 91 -0.08 4.00 0.65
C GLY A 91 -1.21 2.97 0.50
N PHE A 92 -1.02 1.84 1.15
CA PHE A 92 -2.07 0.83 1.27
C PHE A 92 -2.90 1.10 2.51
N MET A 93 -4.21 0.81 2.41
CA MET A 93 -5.11 0.92 3.55
C MET A 93 -5.06 -0.35 4.38
N VAL A 94 -4.63 -0.23 5.64
CA VAL A 94 -4.63 -1.33 6.61
C VAL A 94 -6.06 -1.83 6.83
N GLY A 95 -6.24 -3.14 6.90
CA GLY A 95 -7.55 -3.79 7.07
C GLY A 95 -8.37 -3.94 5.78
N ARG A 96 -7.87 -3.44 4.65
CA ARG A 96 -8.45 -3.67 3.33
C ARG A 96 -7.77 -4.84 2.63
N ARG A 97 -8.55 -5.67 1.93
CA ARG A 97 -8.05 -6.71 1.04
C ARG A 97 -7.88 -6.15 -0.36
N TYR A 98 -6.78 -6.52 -1.01
CA TYR A 98 -6.49 -6.16 -2.39
C TYR A 98 -6.39 -7.43 -3.23
N THR A 99 -6.96 -7.39 -4.44
CA THR A 99 -6.87 -8.49 -5.39
C THR A 99 -5.71 -8.22 -6.33
N LEU A 100 -4.82 -9.20 -6.47
CA LEU A 100 -3.72 -9.18 -7.41
C LEU A 100 -4.19 -9.53 -8.83
N VAL A 101 -3.35 -9.27 -9.83
CA VAL A 101 -3.66 -9.61 -11.23
C VAL A 101 -3.80 -11.12 -11.43
N ASN A 102 -3.06 -11.94 -10.67
CA ASN A 102 -3.22 -13.41 -10.64
C ASN A 102 -4.48 -13.90 -9.92
N SER A 103 -5.40 -12.99 -9.56
CA SER A 103 -6.64 -13.25 -8.80
C SER A 103 -6.44 -13.69 -7.34
N GLU A 104 -5.22 -13.67 -6.81
CA GLU A 104 -4.98 -13.91 -5.38
C GLU A 104 -5.36 -12.67 -4.56
N THR A 105 -5.91 -12.89 -3.37
CA THR A 105 -6.20 -11.79 -2.43
C THR A 105 -5.07 -11.65 -1.44
N VAL A 106 -4.50 -10.45 -1.35
CA VAL A 106 -3.47 -10.09 -0.38
C VAL A 106 -4.02 -9.19 0.72
N PHE A 107 -3.49 -9.38 1.92
CA PHE A 107 -3.77 -8.59 3.10
C PHE A 107 -2.67 -7.57 3.32
N VAL A 108 -3.02 -6.40 3.83
CA VAL A 108 -2.03 -5.36 4.18
C VAL A 108 -1.57 -5.58 5.61
N CYS A 109 -0.25 -5.65 5.82
CA CYS A 109 0.36 -5.77 7.13
C CYS A 109 -0.07 -4.58 8.02
N ARG A 110 -0.61 -4.86 9.21
CA ARG A 110 -1.12 -3.79 10.10
C ARG A 110 -0.03 -2.94 10.75
N TRP A 111 1.19 -3.46 10.80
CA TRP A 111 2.33 -2.77 11.39
C TRP A 111 3.05 -1.85 10.39
N CYS A 112 3.48 -2.39 9.24
CA CYS A 112 4.23 -1.61 8.24
C CYS A 112 3.37 -1.03 7.12
N GLY A 113 2.10 -1.44 6.97
CA GLY A 113 1.23 -0.95 5.90
C GLY A 113 1.59 -1.48 4.50
N ILE A 114 2.41 -2.54 4.39
CA ILE A 114 2.78 -3.16 3.11
C ILE A 114 2.01 -4.48 2.93
N PRO A 115 1.54 -4.81 1.72
CA PRO A 115 0.86 -6.08 1.43
C PRO A 115 1.75 -7.30 1.71
N VAL A 116 1.16 -8.27 2.41
CA VAL A 116 1.74 -9.57 2.71
C VAL A 116 1.52 -10.48 1.50
N THR A 117 2.58 -10.75 0.75
CA THR A 117 2.56 -11.69 -0.37
C THR A 117 3.03 -13.08 0.10
N SER A 118 2.64 -14.13 -0.62
CA SER A 118 3.02 -15.53 -0.31
C SER A 118 4.53 -15.74 -0.22
N VAL A 119 5.31 -14.94 -0.95
CA VAL A 119 6.78 -14.93 -0.93
C VAL A 119 7.34 -14.45 0.42
N MET A 120 6.58 -13.65 1.18
CA MET A 120 6.99 -13.10 2.47
C MET A 120 6.47 -13.91 3.68
N GLU A 121 6.11 -15.18 3.45
CA GLU A 121 5.81 -16.20 4.46
C GLU A 121 4.74 -15.77 5.49
N SER A 122 3.47 -15.90 5.10
CA SER A 122 2.32 -15.65 5.99
C SER A 122 1.79 -16.96 6.56
N ARG A 123 2.12 -17.23 7.83
CA ARG A 123 1.32 -18.13 8.68
C ARG A 123 0.05 -17.41 9.11
N GLY A 124 -0.96 -17.40 8.24
CA GLY A 124 -2.36 -17.05 8.54
C GLY A 124 -2.60 -15.74 9.29
N SER A 125 -1.70 -14.77 9.22
CA SER A 125 -1.71 -13.56 10.06
C SER A 125 -1.65 -12.30 9.21
N ASP A 126 -2.35 -11.25 9.66
CA ASP A 126 -2.35 -9.91 9.07
C ASP A 126 -0.99 -9.18 9.20
N PHE A 127 0.12 -9.91 9.37
CA PHE A 127 1.44 -9.39 9.69
C PHE A 127 2.54 -10.17 8.96
N HIS A 128 3.60 -9.47 8.57
CA HIS A 128 4.87 -10.14 8.26
C HIS A 128 5.46 -10.74 9.55
N SER A 129 6.17 -11.87 9.42
CA SER A 129 6.83 -12.53 10.55
C SER A 129 7.69 -11.57 11.39
N TYR A 130 8.56 -10.81 10.74
CA TYR A 130 9.38 -9.78 11.40
C TYR A 130 8.54 -8.67 12.04
N CYS A 131 7.53 -8.15 11.32
CA CYS A 131 6.67 -7.08 11.84
C CYS A 131 5.87 -7.53 13.07
N TYR A 132 5.49 -8.81 13.13
CA TYR A 132 4.78 -9.39 14.26
C TYR A 132 5.63 -9.41 15.53
N GLU A 133 6.94 -9.68 15.41
CA GLU A 133 7.85 -9.63 16.57
C GLU A 133 7.96 -8.21 17.16
N TRP A 134 8.11 -7.19 16.31
CA TRP A 134 8.13 -5.80 16.76
C TRP A 134 6.81 -5.36 17.37
N TYR A 135 5.69 -5.75 16.75
CA TYR A 135 4.37 -5.48 17.29
C TYR A 135 4.18 -6.10 18.69
N LYS A 136 4.59 -7.36 18.89
CA LYS A 136 4.56 -7.99 20.21
C LYS A 136 5.41 -7.23 21.23
N GLY A 137 6.62 -6.83 20.85
CA GLY A 137 7.50 -6.04 21.72
C GLY A 137 6.87 -4.71 22.14
N ALA A 138 6.29 -3.98 21.19
CA ALA A 138 5.59 -2.72 21.46
C ALA A 138 4.37 -2.91 22.37
N LEU A 139 3.61 -4.01 22.19
CA LEU A 139 2.45 -4.33 23.01
C LEU A 139 2.86 -4.63 24.47
N VAL A 140 3.92 -5.42 24.65
CA VAL A 140 4.47 -5.72 25.98
C VAL A 140 4.94 -4.43 26.65
N LEU A 141 5.68 -3.59 25.94
CA LEU A 141 6.16 -2.30 26.46
C LEU A 141 5.00 -1.38 26.87
N HIS A 142 3.96 -1.28 26.05
CA HIS A 142 2.78 -0.48 26.38
C HIS A 142 2.11 -0.99 27.67
N HIS A 143 1.95 -2.30 27.79
CA HIS A 143 1.35 -2.90 28.98
C HIS A 143 2.22 -2.71 30.24
N THR A 144 3.55 -2.82 30.14
CA THR A 144 4.44 -2.62 31.29
C THR A 144 4.43 -1.16 31.75
N ILE A 145 4.43 -0.19 30.82
CA ILE A 145 4.29 1.24 31.16
C ILE A 145 2.95 1.48 31.89
N GLY A 146 1.85 0.92 31.38
CA GLY A 146 0.54 1.04 32.03
C GLY A 146 0.54 0.51 33.46
N VAL A 147 1.15 -0.66 33.69
CA VAL A 147 1.27 -1.25 35.04
C VAL A 147 2.12 -0.36 35.95
N VAL A 148 3.26 0.15 35.47
CA VAL A 148 4.12 1.05 36.26
C VAL A 148 3.38 2.34 36.62
N GLN A 149 2.63 2.92 35.68
CA GLN A 149 1.81 4.11 35.94
C GLN A 149 0.79 3.86 37.05
N TRP A 150 0.07 2.73 37.01
CA TRP A 150 -0.87 2.36 38.07
C TRP A 150 -0.18 2.15 39.41
N MET A 151 0.98 1.50 39.43
CA MET A 151 1.75 1.29 40.66
C MET A 151 2.18 2.62 41.29
N VAL A 152 2.65 3.58 40.49
CA VAL A 152 3.02 4.92 40.98
C VAL A 152 1.80 5.63 41.58
N VAL A 153 0.62 5.56 40.94
CA VAL A 153 -0.61 6.16 41.46
C VAL A 153 -1.03 5.52 42.79
N ILE A 154 -0.99 4.18 42.90
CA ILE A 154 -1.35 3.46 44.12
C ILE A 154 -0.39 3.80 45.26
N VAL A 155 0.92 3.74 45.01
CA VAL A 155 1.95 4.05 46.02
C VAL A 155 1.86 5.50 46.45
N GLY A 156 1.72 6.43 45.50
CA GLY A 156 1.55 7.85 45.78
C GLY A 156 0.31 8.11 46.64
N SER A 157 -0.83 7.50 46.30
CA SER A 157 -2.07 7.63 47.07
C SER A 157 -1.93 7.05 48.48
N ALA A 158 -1.28 5.90 48.63
CA ALA A 158 -1.03 5.29 49.93
C ALA A 158 -0.09 6.13 50.81
N LEU A 159 0.95 6.72 50.21
CA LEU A 159 1.85 7.64 50.92
C LEU A 159 1.12 8.91 51.35
N CYS A 160 0.35 9.54 50.45
CA CYS A 160 -0.49 10.68 50.79
C CYS A 160 -1.45 10.34 51.94
N TRP A 161 -2.13 9.19 51.86
CA TRP A 161 -3.00 8.73 52.94
C TRP A 161 -2.23 8.57 54.26
N HIS A 162 -1.12 7.84 54.26
CA HIS A 162 -0.33 7.60 55.47
C HIS A 162 0.22 8.88 56.12
N TYR A 163 0.70 9.84 55.31
CA TYR A 163 1.27 11.09 55.84
C TYR A 163 0.20 12.10 56.26
N PHE A 164 -0.91 12.20 55.52
CA PHE A 164 -1.94 13.21 55.78
C PHE A 164 -3.08 12.72 56.67
N ILE A 165 -3.24 11.42 56.92
CA ILE A 165 -4.31 10.91 57.81
C ILE A 165 -4.16 11.37 59.27
N ARG A 166 -2.92 11.63 59.71
CA ARG A 166 -2.63 12.13 61.07
C ARG A 166 -2.57 13.64 61.17
N GLN A 167 -2.54 14.34 60.04
CA GLN A 167 -2.67 15.79 60.02
C GLN A 167 -4.14 16.10 59.81
N THR A 168 -4.82 16.58 60.86
CA THR A 168 -6.06 17.33 60.71
C THR A 168 -5.75 18.64 59.99
N MET A 169 -5.38 18.58 58.72
CA MET A 169 -5.45 19.75 57.86
C MET A 169 -6.92 20.02 57.64
N VAL A 170 -7.45 20.94 58.45
CA VAL A 170 -8.61 21.73 58.10
C VAL A 170 -8.30 22.29 56.71
N THR A 171 -8.88 21.69 55.68
CA THR A 171 -8.97 22.27 54.35
C THR A 171 -9.83 23.51 54.49
N ILE A 172 -9.24 24.62 54.94
CA ILE A 172 -9.90 25.92 54.85
C ILE A 172 -9.97 26.20 53.34
N PRO A 173 -11.16 26.23 52.72
CA PRO A 173 -11.24 26.71 51.36
C PRO A 173 -10.92 28.20 51.44
N LEU A 174 -9.76 28.59 50.91
CA LEU A 174 -9.48 29.98 50.59
C LEU A 174 -10.37 30.35 49.39
N ALA A 175 -11.63 30.64 49.68
CA ALA A 175 -12.47 31.42 48.80
C ALA A 175 -11.89 32.85 48.80
N VAL A 176 -11.11 33.16 47.77
CA VAL A 176 -10.71 34.54 47.49
C VAL A 176 -11.92 35.21 46.84
N SER A 177 -12.60 36.05 47.61
CA SER A 177 -13.60 37.03 47.15
C SER A 177 -12.92 38.29 46.62
#